data_AF-A0A818E2G9-F1
#
_entry.id   AF-A0A818E2G9-F1
#
_cell.length_a   1.000
_cell.length_b   1.000
_cell.length_c   1.000
_cell.angle_alpha   90.00
_cell.angle_beta   90.00
_cell.angle_gamma   90.00
#
_symmetry.space_group_name_H-M   'P 1'
#
loop_
_entity.id
_entity.type
_entity.pdbx_description
1 polymer ?
#
loop_
_entity_poly.entity_id
_entity_poly.type
_entity_poly.pdbx_seq_one_letter_code
_entity_poly.pdbx_strand_id
1 'polypeptide(L)'
;MDGLVMPSTVVSSGLRVCSPTPIIQRGISAFGIQDFANGIFVSPSVHYCSDPGYAATFTDGDRCLIPVLECSVKKDSFQAFPCMAPTYKPHPNEEINAIEWRLTNPAAIEIISVLLIPVMKS
;
A
#
# COMPACT_ATOMS: atom_id res chain seq x y z
N MET A 1 9.89 3.16 -17.16
CA MET A 1 10.41 2.94 -15.79
C MET A 1 9.23 3.32 -14.94
N ASP A 2 8.44 2.33 -14.56
CA ASP A 2 7.07 2.57 -14.14
C ASP A 2 7.09 2.76 -12.62
N GLY A 3 6.72 3.95 -12.16
CA GLY A 3 6.68 4.28 -10.73
C GLY A 3 5.67 3.39 -10.02
N LEU A 4 6.10 2.75 -8.95
CA LEU A 4 5.24 1.98 -8.05
C LEU A 4 4.99 2.82 -6.79
N VAL A 5 3.99 2.45 -6.01
CA VAL A 5 3.67 3.13 -4.76
C VAL A 5 3.60 2.15 -3.60
N MET A 6 3.90 2.61 -2.39
CA MET A 6 3.63 1.87 -1.15
C MET A 6 2.81 2.76 -0.20
N PRO A 7 1.93 2.17 0.62
CA PRO A 7 1.25 2.91 1.66
C PRO A 7 2.29 3.47 2.61
N SER A 8 2.21 4.75 2.88
CA SER A 8 3.01 5.34 3.94
C SER A 8 2.21 5.25 5.23
N THR A 9 2.80 4.67 6.28
CA THR A 9 2.26 4.83 7.63
C THR A 9 2.73 6.18 8.14
N VAL A 10 1.84 7.16 8.25
CA VAL A 10 2.13 8.37 9.02
C VAL A 10 2.29 7.95 10.47
N VAL A 11 3.51 8.06 10.99
CA VAL A 11 3.78 7.91 12.41
C VAL A 11 3.48 9.25 13.07
N SER A 12 2.28 9.40 13.62
CA SER A 12 1.96 10.50 14.55
C SER A 12 2.26 10.05 15.97
N SER A 13 3.08 10.80 16.70
CA SER A 13 3.44 10.50 18.10
C SER A 13 4.03 9.10 18.35
N GLY A 14 4.75 8.52 17.38
CA GLY A 14 5.43 7.23 17.54
C GLY A 14 4.53 5.98 17.38
N LEU A 15 3.24 6.15 17.07
CA LEU A 15 2.31 5.02 16.90
C LEU A 15 2.16 4.65 15.42
N ARG A 16 2.38 3.37 15.10
CA ARG A 16 2.03 2.80 13.79
C ARG A 16 0.51 2.69 13.69
N VAL A 17 -0.08 3.33 12.68
CA VAL A 17 -1.46 3.04 12.30
C VAL A 17 -1.47 1.65 11.66
N CYS A 18 -1.97 0.66 12.38
CA CYS A 18 -2.21 -0.67 11.81
C CYS A 18 -3.18 -0.54 10.63
N SER A 19 -3.00 -1.36 9.60
CA SER A 19 -4.04 -1.59 8.59
C SER A 19 -5.37 -1.90 9.28
N PRO A 20 -6.46 -1.18 8.97
CA PRO A 20 -7.79 -1.55 9.44
C PRO A 20 -8.15 -2.98 9.05
N THR A 21 -8.94 -3.61 9.92
CA THR A 21 -9.64 -4.87 9.67
C THR A 21 -10.46 -4.69 8.39
N PRO A 22 -10.03 -5.30 7.27
CA PRO A 22 -10.00 -6.76 7.12
C PRO A 22 -8.68 -7.33 6.54
N ILE A 23 -7.58 -6.60 6.62
CA ILE A 23 -6.30 -7.05 6.05
C ILE A 23 -5.72 -8.24 6.85
N ILE A 24 -5.07 -9.18 6.15
CA ILE A 24 -4.45 -10.39 6.74
C ILE A 24 -3.55 -9.97 7.91
N GLN A 25 -3.82 -10.51 9.08
CA GLN A 25 -3.08 -10.21 10.30
C GLN A 25 -1.74 -10.98 10.35
N ARG A 26 -0.80 -10.49 11.16
CA ARG A 26 0.38 -11.29 11.55
C ARG A 26 -0.06 -12.59 12.23
N GLY A 27 0.69 -13.67 12.05
CA GLY A 27 0.31 -15.00 12.54
C GLY A 27 -0.55 -15.81 11.56
N ILE A 28 -1.10 -15.17 10.51
CA ILE A 28 -2.03 -15.80 9.57
C ILE A 28 -1.31 -16.20 8.28
N SER A 29 -1.53 -17.44 7.88
CA SER A 29 -1.11 -17.94 6.57
C SER A 29 -2.10 -17.53 5.48
N ALA A 30 -1.58 -17.06 4.35
CA ALA A 30 -2.37 -16.75 3.16
C ALA A 30 -1.56 -17.07 1.90
N PHE A 31 -2.21 -17.53 0.83
CA PHE A 31 -1.54 -17.91 -0.42
C PHE A 31 -0.39 -18.92 -0.26
N GLY A 32 -0.47 -19.79 0.75
CA GLY A 32 0.59 -20.75 1.09
C GLY A 32 1.81 -20.12 1.80
N ILE A 33 1.76 -18.85 2.17
CA ILE A 33 2.84 -18.12 2.86
C ILE A 33 2.45 -17.95 4.32
N GLN A 34 3.30 -18.44 5.23
CA GLN A 34 3.16 -18.19 6.66
C GLN A 34 3.53 -16.74 6.99
N ASP A 35 2.75 -16.11 7.86
CA ASP A 35 2.91 -14.70 8.22
C ASP A 35 2.97 -13.78 7.00
N PHE A 36 2.00 -13.93 6.08
CA PHE A 36 1.94 -13.14 4.84
C PHE A 36 2.05 -11.61 5.10
N ALA A 37 1.50 -11.15 6.22
CA ALA A 37 1.55 -9.76 6.66
C ALA A 37 2.97 -9.24 7.00
N ASN A 38 3.98 -10.10 7.12
CA ASN A 38 5.38 -9.70 7.34
C ASN A 38 6.08 -9.23 6.05
N GLY A 39 5.51 -9.52 4.87
CA GLY A 39 6.03 -9.01 3.61
C GLY A 39 5.79 -7.50 3.46
N ILE A 40 6.76 -6.79 2.91
CA ILE A 40 6.63 -5.39 2.50
C ILE A 40 5.62 -5.35 1.35
N PHE A 41 4.58 -4.54 1.53
CA PHE A 41 3.53 -4.33 0.54
C PHE A 41 3.85 -3.12 -0.33
N VAL A 42 3.75 -3.32 -1.65
CA VAL A 42 3.78 -2.25 -2.66
C VAL A 42 2.70 -2.54 -3.71
N SER A 43 2.33 -1.56 -4.51
CA SER A 43 1.35 -1.70 -5.58
C SER A 43 1.74 -0.85 -6.78
N PRO A 44 1.39 -1.25 -8.01
CA PRO A 44 1.39 -0.34 -9.15
C PRO A 44 0.25 0.69 -9.12
N SER A 45 -0.71 0.59 -8.18
CA SER A 45 -1.85 1.50 -8.09
C SER A 45 -1.73 2.48 -6.92
N VAL A 46 -1.69 3.77 -7.26
CA VAL A 46 -1.82 4.88 -6.31
C VAL A 46 -3.16 4.86 -5.58
N HIS A 47 -4.23 4.46 -6.25
CA HIS A 47 -5.58 4.42 -5.69
C HIS A 47 -5.70 3.32 -4.64
N TYR A 48 -5.15 2.14 -4.92
CA TYR A 48 -5.14 1.01 -4.01
C TYR A 48 -4.25 1.26 -2.80
N CYS A 49 -3.05 1.83 -2.98
CA CYS A 49 -2.21 2.24 -1.86
C CYS A 49 -2.80 3.36 -1.01
N SER A 50 -3.71 4.16 -1.58
CA SER A 50 -4.42 5.23 -0.87
C SER A 50 -5.76 4.77 -0.27
N ASP A 51 -6.13 3.49 -0.43
CA ASP A 51 -7.33 2.95 0.21
C ASP A 51 -7.22 3.12 1.74
N PRO A 52 -8.31 3.50 2.44
CA PRO A 52 -8.29 3.66 3.89
C PRO A 52 -7.82 2.41 4.66
N GLY A 53 -7.89 1.22 4.06
CA GLY A 53 -7.31 -0.02 4.56
C GLY A 53 -5.77 0.00 4.67
N TYR A 54 -5.09 0.83 3.89
CA TYR A 54 -3.64 0.83 3.80
C TYR A 54 -3.00 2.16 4.21
N ALA A 55 -3.69 3.28 4.02
CA ALA A 55 -3.14 4.60 4.31
C ALA A 55 -4.08 5.43 5.20
N ALA A 56 -3.47 6.21 6.09
CA ALA A 56 -4.17 7.14 6.95
C ALA A 56 -4.19 8.54 6.33
N THR A 57 -5.29 9.26 6.54
CA THR A 57 -5.37 10.67 6.21
C THR A 57 -4.67 11.54 7.26
N PHE A 58 -4.19 12.70 6.86
CA PHE A 58 -3.80 13.77 7.78
C PHE A 58 -4.35 15.11 7.28
N THR A 59 -4.39 16.09 8.18
CA THR A 59 -4.91 17.42 7.90
C THR A 59 -3.78 18.45 7.91
N ASP A 60 -3.75 19.31 6.91
CA ASP A 60 -2.84 20.47 6.80
C ASP A 60 -3.65 21.70 6.39
N GLY A 61 -3.94 22.58 7.36
CA GLY A 61 -4.92 23.65 7.20
C GLY A 61 -6.29 23.10 6.81
N ASP A 62 -6.83 23.58 5.69
CA ASP A 62 -8.14 23.14 5.16
C ASP A 62 -8.06 21.90 4.27
N ARG A 63 -6.86 21.31 4.10
CA ARG A 63 -6.64 20.15 3.23
C ARG A 63 -6.64 18.86 4.03
N CYS A 64 -7.27 17.83 3.47
CA CYS A 64 -7.17 16.45 3.93
C CYS A 64 -6.38 15.67 2.88
N LEU A 65 -5.26 15.08 3.28
CA LEU A 65 -4.29 14.47 2.39
C LEU A 65 -3.99 13.02 2.82
N ILE A 66 -3.68 12.17 1.86
CA ILE A 66 -3.18 10.80 2.07
C ILE A 66 -1.76 10.75 1.52
N PRO A 67 -0.75 10.51 2.36
CA PRO A 67 0.62 10.34 1.89
C PRO A 67 0.85 8.89 1.46
N VAL A 68 1.43 8.71 0.28
CA VAL A 68 1.93 7.42 -0.21
C VAL A 68 3.35 7.61 -0.71
N LEU A 69 4.23 6.62 -0.53
CA LEU A 69 5.58 6.73 -1.06
C LEU A 69 5.58 6.21 -2.49
N GLU A 70 6.15 6.96 -3.41
CA GLU A 70 6.52 6.48 -4.73
C GLU A 70 7.87 5.76 -4.63
N CYS A 71 7.99 4.60 -5.25
CA CYS A 71 9.19 3.78 -5.22
C CYS A 71 9.44 3.06 -6.55
N SER A 72 10.69 2.69 -6.80
CA SER A 72 11.07 1.69 -7.80
C SER A 72 11.27 0.34 -7.09
N VAL A 73 10.96 -0.74 -7.81
CA VAL A 73 11.17 -2.12 -7.33
C VAL A 73 12.05 -2.85 -8.33
N LYS A 74 13.03 -3.59 -7.82
CA LYS A 74 13.90 -4.41 -8.65
C LYS A 74 13.08 -5.46 -9.40
N LYS A 75 13.40 -5.68 -10.67
CA LYS A 75 12.76 -6.73 -11.47
C LYS A 75 12.90 -8.09 -10.77
N ASP A 76 11.83 -8.89 -10.81
CA ASP A 76 11.78 -10.26 -10.28
C ASP A 76 12.00 -10.38 -8.76
N SER A 77 11.98 -9.27 -8.00
CA SER A 77 12.16 -9.26 -6.54
C SER A 77 10.84 -9.26 -5.75
N PHE A 78 9.71 -9.41 -6.41
CA PHE A 78 8.38 -9.36 -5.82
C PHE A 78 7.51 -10.52 -6.31
N GLN A 79 6.47 -10.82 -5.55
CA GLN A 79 5.38 -11.70 -5.97
C GLN A 79 4.09 -10.90 -6.00
N ALA A 80 3.29 -11.07 -7.05
CA ALA A 80 2.01 -10.39 -7.22
C ALA A 80 0.85 -11.26 -6.71
N PHE A 81 -0.12 -10.60 -6.09
CA PHE A 81 -1.29 -11.18 -5.46
C PHE A 81 -2.55 -10.39 -5.87
N PRO A 82 -3.73 -11.00 -5.77
CA PRO A 82 -4.98 -10.30 -5.99
C PRO A 82 -5.25 -9.25 -4.91
N CYS A 83 -6.20 -8.36 -5.20
CA CYS A 83 -6.73 -7.40 -4.25
C CYS A 83 -7.19 -8.07 -2.95
N MET A 84 -6.73 -7.55 -1.82
CA MET A 84 -7.05 -8.02 -0.48
C MET A 84 -7.99 -7.07 0.28
N ALA A 85 -8.23 -5.86 -0.23
CA ALA A 85 -9.17 -4.92 0.34
C ALA A 85 -10.60 -5.20 -0.20
N PRO A 86 -11.51 -5.76 0.62
CA PRO A 86 -12.81 -6.25 0.16
C PRO A 86 -13.78 -5.13 -0.24
N THR A 87 -13.54 -3.90 0.21
CA THR A 87 -14.34 -2.73 -0.15
C THR A 87 -13.72 -1.89 -1.26
N TYR A 88 -12.55 -2.29 -1.77
CA TYR A 88 -11.85 -1.54 -2.80
C TYR A 88 -12.61 -1.58 -4.12
N LYS A 89 -12.78 -0.40 -4.73
CA LYS A 89 -13.38 -0.26 -6.05
C LYS A 89 -12.27 0.06 -7.04
N PRO A 90 -11.91 -0.88 -7.92
CA PRO A 90 -10.79 -0.70 -8.83
C PRO A 90 -11.06 0.38 -9.86
N HIS A 91 -10.02 1.12 -10.20
CA HIS A 91 -10.04 1.99 -11.37
C HIS A 91 -10.01 1.16 -12.67
N PRO A 92 -10.57 1.66 -13.79
CA PRO A 92 -10.77 0.87 -15.02
C PRO A 92 -9.52 0.19 -15.62
N ASN A 93 -8.31 0.64 -15.26
CA ASN A 93 -7.05 0.14 -15.82
C ASN A 93 -6.22 -0.70 -14.83
N GLU A 94 -6.81 -1.08 -13.69
CA GLU A 94 -6.08 -1.81 -12.66
C GLU A 94 -6.24 -3.32 -12.81
N GLU A 95 -5.11 -4.03 -12.80
CA GLU A 95 -5.11 -5.50 -12.81
C GLU A 95 -5.34 -6.03 -11.40
N ILE A 96 -6.61 -6.20 -11.02
CA ILE A 96 -7.01 -6.60 -9.66
C ILE A 96 -6.45 -7.95 -9.22
N ASN A 97 -6.06 -8.84 -10.14
CA ASN A 97 -5.49 -10.14 -9.78
C ASN A 97 -3.98 -10.08 -9.52
N ALA A 98 -3.35 -8.93 -9.77
CA ALA A 98 -1.92 -8.70 -9.61
C ALA A 98 -1.59 -7.30 -9.03
N ILE A 99 -2.55 -6.68 -8.34
CA ILE A 99 -2.44 -5.31 -7.81
C ILE A 99 -1.64 -5.23 -6.51
N GLU A 100 -1.46 -6.34 -5.81
CA GLU A 100 -0.78 -6.40 -4.51
C GLU A 100 0.57 -7.09 -4.66
N TRP A 101 1.67 -6.35 -4.49
CA TRP A 101 3.02 -6.90 -4.62
C TRP A 101 3.65 -7.06 -3.24
N ARG A 102 4.20 -8.24 -2.95
CA ARG A 102 4.88 -8.54 -1.69
C ARG A 102 6.37 -8.78 -1.92
N LEU A 103 7.17 -8.19 -1.04
CA LEU A 103 8.62 -8.33 -1.00
C LEU A 103 9.10 -8.71 0.39
N THR A 104 10.17 -9.50 0.46
CA THR A 104 10.83 -9.85 1.73
C THR A 104 12.16 -9.12 1.92
N ASN A 105 12.77 -8.65 0.82
CA ASN A 105 14.05 -7.94 0.84
C ASN A 105 13.84 -6.43 0.66
N PRO A 106 14.03 -5.60 1.71
CA PRO A 106 13.90 -4.15 1.60
C PRO A 106 14.93 -3.52 0.65
N ALA A 107 16.10 -4.13 0.46
CA ALA A 107 17.12 -3.62 -0.46
C ALA A 107 16.71 -3.72 -1.95
N ALA A 108 15.56 -4.33 -2.24
CA ALA A 108 14.98 -4.38 -3.57
C ALA A 108 14.05 -3.20 -3.89
N ILE A 109 13.91 -2.25 -2.95
CA ILE A 109 13.03 -1.09 -3.05
C ILE A 109 13.87 0.18 -2.96
N GLU A 110 13.64 1.11 -3.87
CA GLU A 110 14.20 2.45 -3.83
C GLU A 110 13.06 3.46 -3.70
N ILE A 111 13.06 4.25 -2.64
CA ILE A 111 12.05 5.31 -2.45
C ILE A 111 12.45 6.49 -3.33
N ILE A 112 11.52 6.96 -4.15
CA ILE A 112 11.70 8.06 -5.09
C ILE A 112 11.17 9.36 -4.48
N SER A 113 9.90 9.34 -4.04
CA SER A 113 9.20 10.55 -3.59
C SER A 113 8.07 10.25 -2.61
N VAL A 114 7.48 11.29 -2.02
CA VAL A 114 6.22 11.23 -1.29
C VAL A 114 5.15 11.89 -2.13
N LEU A 115 4.09 11.16 -2.47
CA LEU A 115 2.92 11.71 -3.13
C LEU A 115 1.87 12.06 -2.08
N LEU A 116 1.28 13.25 -2.21
CA LEU A 116 0.20 13.73 -1.34
C LEU A 116 -1.11 13.71 -2.12
N ILE A 117 -1.95 12.72 -1.86
CA ILE A 117 -3.21 12.51 -2.57
C ILE A 117 -4.33 13.29 -1.85
N PRO A 118 -5.02 14.23 -2.52
CA PRO A 118 -6.11 14.96 -1.90
C PRO A 118 -7.34 14.08 -1.69
N VAL A 119 -7.93 14.15 -0.49
CA VAL A 119 -9.21 13.51 -0.21
C VAL A 119 -10.33 14.44 -0.69
N MET A 120 -11.03 14.04 -1.75
CA MET A 120 -12.22 14.76 -2.19
C MET A 120 -13.36 14.47 -1.22
N LYS A 121 -13.95 15.51 -0.62
CA LYS A 121 -15.22 15.37 0.10
C LYS A 121 -16.31 15.15 -0.95
N SER A 122 -16.95 13.99 -0.90
CA SER A 122 -18.17 13.67 -1.65
C SER A 122 -19.33 14.56 -1.25
#